data_AF-A0A3S2W0A8-F1
#
_entry.id   AF-A0A3S2W0A8-F1
#
_cell.length_a   1.000
_cell.length_b   1.000
_cell.length_c   1.000
_cell.angle_alpha   90.00
_cell.angle_beta   90.00
_cell.angle_gamma   90.00
#
_symmetry.space_group_name_H-M   'P 1'
#
loop_
_entity.id
_entity.type
_entity.pdbx_description
1 polymer ?
#
loop_
_entity_poly.entity_id
_entity_poly.type
_entity_poly.pdbx_seq_one_letter_code
_entity_poly.pdbx_strand_id
1 'polypeptide(L)'
;MTSFSDEDSNLVERAWKINRAKSIAMRPCRTFGMENHNKWVVVNAPTKEWALQVFPGQHEDKANELLWKYILHATKSNEANPVSAWEKQNCILKNKAKKLNDYQFSALHFVSEKTDLTVALVKNHVWLGGSETTKEGKGFMSNIPVEEVWTMPNKYHVDGYVTTTKPIILAGATIQNLKLFFKNGKVIRIEPKQQLLLDLLQTDEGARMLGEVALVSANSSIAKMGITFKSTLLDENAACHIALGQAYIDNLLNRSLIDEEELTELGMNKSAVHEDIMIGDSSLNVYGILEKERILIMENGEWSI
;
A
#
# COMPACT_ATOMS: atom_id res chain seq x y z
N MET A 1 -4.25 -27.53 -15.49
CA MET A 1 -3.69 -27.53 -14.12
C MET A 1 -4.53 -26.58 -13.31
N THR A 2 -5.28 -27.11 -12.36
CA THR A 2 -6.31 -26.41 -11.57
C THR A 2 -5.71 -25.24 -10.82
N SER A 3 -5.79 -24.05 -11.38
CA SER A 3 -5.85 -22.82 -10.60
C SER A 3 -7.08 -22.91 -9.71
N PHE A 4 -6.99 -22.47 -8.46
CA PHE A 4 -8.16 -22.19 -7.62
C PHE A 4 -8.97 -20.98 -8.16
N SER A 5 -8.99 -20.76 -9.49
CA SER A 5 -9.67 -19.64 -10.13
C SER A 5 -11.03 -19.99 -10.73
N ASP A 6 -11.50 -21.22 -10.56
CA ASP A 6 -12.84 -21.64 -10.97
C ASP A 6 -13.68 -22.06 -9.74
N GLU A 7 -13.56 -21.32 -8.63
CA GLU A 7 -14.34 -21.59 -7.41
C GLU A 7 -15.83 -21.22 -7.59
N ASP A 8 -16.68 -22.12 -7.10
CA ASP A 8 -18.12 -21.96 -6.93
C ASP A 8 -18.45 -20.54 -6.45
N SER A 9 -19.14 -19.76 -7.28
CA SER A 9 -19.43 -18.34 -7.03
C SER A 9 -20.08 -18.10 -5.66
N ASN A 10 -20.76 -19.11 -5.11
CA ASN A 10 -21.34 -19.08 -3.78
C ASN A 10 -20.31 -18.97 -2.64
N LEU A 11 -19.14 -19.61 -2.77
CA LEU A 11 -18.09 -19.57 -1.75
C LEU A 11 -17.44 -18.20 -1.67
N VAL A 12 -17.12 -17.62 -2.84
CA VAL A 12 -16.56 -16.27 -2.96
C VAL A 12 -17.53 -15.22 -2.41
N GLU A 13 -18.82 -15.31 -2.77
CA GLU A 13 -19.86 -14.41 -2.26
C GLU A 13 -20.00 -14.53 -0.73
N ARG A 14 -19.99 -15.75 -0.20
CA ARG A 14 -20.06 -16.00 1.26
C ARG A 14 -18.83 -15.44 1.97
N ALA A 15 -17.63 -15.68 1.45
CA ALA A 15 -16.39 -15.14 2.00
C ALA A 15 -16.41 -13.61 2.02
N TRP A 16 -16.89 -12.98 0.95
CA TRP A 16 -17.04 -11.53 0.89
C TRP A 16 -18.03 -10.99 1.94
N LYS A 17 -19.21 -11.59 2.09
CA LYS A 17 -20.19 -11.17 3.12
C LYS A 17 -19.62 -11.26 4.54
N ILE A 18 -18.91 -12.35 4.83
CA ILE A 18 -18.23 -12.55 6.13
C ILE A 18 -17.15 -11.49 6.33
N ASN A 19 -16.30 -11.26 5.34
CA ASN A 19 -15.23 -10.28 5.41
C ASN A 19 -15.77 -8.86 5.60
N ARG A 20 -16.84 -8.48 4.90
CA ARG A 20 -17.50 -7.19 5.08
C ARG A 20 -18.03 -7.01 6.50
N ALA A 21 -18.79 -7.98 7.00
CA ALA A 21 -19.35 -7.94 8.34
C ALA A 21 -18.24 -7.84 9.41
N LYS A 22 -17.18 -8.65 9.27
CA LYS A 22 -16.00 -8.59 10.12
C LYS A 22 -15.30 -7.24 10.04
N SER A 23 -15.14 -6.67 8.84
CA SER A 23 -14.45 -5.40 8.66
C SER A 23 -15.13 -4.24 9.38
N ILE A 24 -16.47 -4.22 9.34
CA ILE A 24 -17.30 -3.24 10.04
C ILE A 24 -17.23 -3.46 11.55
N ALA A 25 -17.42 -4.70 12.03
CA ALA A 25 -17.41 -5.02 13.45
C ALA A 25 -16.05 -4.77 14.11
N MET A 26 -14.94 -5.02 13.39
CA MET A 26 -13.57 -4.84 13.89
C MET A 26 -13.03 -3.42 13.73
N ARG A 27 -13.86 -2.45 13.29
CA ARG A 27 -13.45 -1.05 13.13
C ARG A 27 -12.75 -0.49 14.37
N PRO A 28 -13.25 -0.67 15.62
CA PRO A 28 -12.56 -0.15 16.81
C PRO A 28 -11.14 -0.73 16.99
N CYS A 29 -10.97 -2.05 16.80
CA CYS A 29 -9.66 -2.68 16.89
C CYS A 29 -8.70 -2.19 15.79
N ARG A 30 -9.22 -2.01 14.56
CA ARG A 30 -8.44 -1.48 13.44
C ARG A 30 -7.98 -0.06 13.73
N THR A 31 -8.89 0.82 14.16
CA THR A 31 -8.56 2.19 14.56
C THR A 31 -7.51 2.20 15.67
N PHE A 32 -7.64 1.33 16.68
CA PHE A 32 -6.65 1.22 17.76
C PHE A 32 -5.25 0.85 17.25
N GLY A 33 -5.16 -0.06 16.27
CA GLY A 33 -3.91 -0.40 15.60
C GLY A 33 -3.37 0.73 14.71
N MET A 34 -4.20 1.27 13.82
CA MET A 34 -3.83 2.32 12.85
C MET A 34 -3.43 3.64 13.51
N GLU A 35 -3.90 3.91 14.73
CA GLU A 35 -3.49 5.09 15.51
C GLU A 35 -2.28 4.82 16.44
N ASN A 36 -1.68 3.63 16.33
CA ASN A 36 -0.48 3.23 17.07
C ASN A 36 -0.65 3.31 18.60
N HIS A 37 -1.79 2.88 19.13
CA HIS A 37 -1.98 2.81 20.59
C HIS A 37 -1.12 1.70 21.22
N ASN A 38 -0.84 0.62 20.49
CA ASN A 38 0.09 -0.44 20.88
C ASN A 38 1.11 -0.72 19.78
N LYS A 39 2.18 -1.43 20.12
CA LYS A 39 3.07 -2.01 19.11
C LYS A 39 2.34 -3.15 18.40
N TRP A 40 2.39 -3.17 17.08
CA TRP A 40 1.86 -4.23 16.23
C TRP A 40 2.88 -4.57 15.14
N VAL A 41 2.77 -5.76 14.56
CA VAL A 41 3.66 -6.18 13.48
C VAL A 41 2.94 -7.13 12.52
N VAL A 42 3.13 -6.94 11.22
CA VAL A 42 2.73 -7.87 10.15
C VAL A 42 3.99 -8.53 9.59
N VAL A 43 3.94 -9.87 9.50
CA VAL A 43 4.99 -10.73 8.95
C VAL A 43 4.36 -11.84 8.13
N ASN A 44 5.11 -12.33 7.13
CA ASN A 44 4.72 -13.49 6.34
C ASN A 44 5.45 -14.75 6.81
N ALA A 45 4.71 -15.87 6.85
CA ALA A 45 5.27 -17.22 6.89
C ALA A 45 4.66 -18.02 5.73
N PRO A 46 5.47 -18.78 4.96
CA PRO A 46 5.00 -19.53 3.82
C PRO A 46 4.10 -20.69 4.24
N THR A 47 3.07 -20.91 3.44
CA THR A 47 2.31 -22.17 3.42
C THR A 47 2.61 -22.90 2.12
N LYS A 48 2.33 -24.21 2.09
CA LYS A 48 2.42 -25.03 0.88
C LYS A 48 1.65 -24.38 -0.28
N GLU A 49 0.40 -24.01 -0.04
CA GLU A 49 -0.50 -23.50 -1.06
C GLU A 49 0.01 -22.17 -1.62
N TRP A 50 0.48 -21.29 -0.74
CA TRP A 50 1.05 -20.02 -1.17
C TRP A 50 2.35 -20.22 -1.96
N ALA A 51 3.24 -21.09 -1.49
CA ALA A 51 4.48 -21.41 -2.18
C ALA A 51 4.25 -21.96 -3.60
N LEU A 52 3.28 -22.86 -3.77
CA LEU A 52 2.90 -23.40 -5.08
C LEU A 52 2.23 -22.37 -5.98
N GLN A 53 1.54 -21.37 -5.42
CA GLN A 53 1.00 -20.25 -6.19
C GLN A 53 2.07 -19.28 -6.68
N VAL A 54 3.16 -19.11 -5.93
CA VAL A 54 4.31 -18.25 -6.32
C VAL A 54 5.24 -18.98 -7.30
N PHE A 55 5.49 -20.27 -7.07
CA PHE A 55 6.38 -21.10 -7.88
C PHE A 55 5.63 -22.27 -8.54
N PRO A 56 4.73 -22.00 -9.51
CA PRO A 56 4.00 -23.06 -10.17
C PRO A 56 4.96 -24.01 -10.90
N GLY A 57 4.76 -25.32 -10.70
CA GLY A 57 5.58 -26.36 -11.32
C GLY A 57 6.77 -26.85 -10.49
N GLN A 58 7.07 -26.23 -9.35
CA GLN A 58 8.02 -26.79 -8.39
C GLN A 58 7.37 -27.90 -7.53
N HIS A 59 8.18 -28.84 -7.07
CA HIS A 59 7.76 -29.75 -6.00
C HIS A 59 7.47 -28.94 -4.72
N GLU A 60 6.47 -29.37 -3.95
CA GLU A 60 6.01 -28.69 -2.72
C GLU A 60 7.15 -28.27 -1.79
N ASP A 61 8.01 -29.22 -1.39
CA ASP A 61 9.12 -28.93 -0.48
C ASP A 61 10.06 -27.86 -1.06
N LYS A 62 10.30 -27.92 -2.38
CA LYS A 62 11.18 -26.98 -3.05
C LYS A 62 10.54 -25.60 -3.18
N ALA A 63 9.25 -25.54 -3.48
CA ALA A 63 8.50 -24.28 -3.53
C ALA A 63 8.53 -23.59 -2.16
N ASN A 64 8.32 -24.36 -1.09
CA ASN A 64 8.32 -23.85 0.28
C ASN A 64 9.71 -23.37 0.71
N GLU A 65 10.76 -24.13 0.38
CA GLU A 65 12.17 -23.72 0.61
C GLU A 65 12.52 -22.42 -0.13
N LEU A 66 12.11 -22.30 -1.40
CA LEU A 66 12.31 -21.09 -2.19
C LEU A 66 11.58 -19.90 -1.57
N LEU A 67 10.32 -20.07 -1.17
CA LEU A 67 9.55 -18.98 -0.58
C LEU A 67 10.16 -18.52 0.75
N TRP A 68 10.58 -19.44 1.62
CA TRP A 68 11.35 -19.10 2.82
C TRP A 68 12.62 -18.32 2.49
N LYS A 69 13.39 -18.77 1.49
CA LYS A 69 14.62 -18.08 1.06
C LYS A 69 14.34 -16.61 0.70
N TYR A 70 13.28 -16.33 -0.06
CA TYR A 70 12.93 -14.96 -0.44
C TYR A 70 12.37 -14.14 0.72
N ILE A 71 11.54 -14.72 1.58
CA ILE A 71 11.05 -14.05 2.79
C ILE A 71 12.23 -13.64 3.67
N LEU A 72 13.13 -14.57 4.00
CA LEU A 72 14.29 -14.29 4.86
C LEU A 72 15.23 -13.24 4.26
N HIS A 73 15.35 -13.19 2.94
CA HIS A 73 16.09 -12.15 2.25
C HIS A 73 15.38 -10.78 2.32
N ALA A 74 14.06 -10.75 2.08
CA ALA A 74 13.26 -9.52 2.11
C ALA A 74 13.28 -8.90 3.51
N THR A 75 13.14 -9.73 4.55
CA THR A 75 13.19 -9.35 5.97
C THR A 75 14.62 -9.13 6.49
N LYS A 76 15.65 -9.26 5.64
CA LYS A 76 17.07 -9.12 6.01
C LYS A 76 17.49 -10.05 7.16
N SER A 77 16.75 -11.14 7.37
CA SER A 77 16.97 -12.11 8.46
C SER A 77 18.16 -13.03 8.19
N ASN A 78 18.58 -13.14 6.93
CA ASN A 78 19.77 -13.89 6.52
C ASN A 78 21.07 -13.07 6.53
N GLU A 79 21.01 -11.78 6.90
CA GLU A 79 22.19 -10.94 7.05
C GLU A 79 23.01 -11.35 8.29
N ALA A 80 24.32 -11.11 8.27
CA ALA A 80 25.19 -11.45 9.41
C ALA A 80 24.80 -10.70 10.70
N ASN A 81 24.23 -9.49 10.57
CA ASN A 81 23.64 -8.73 11.66
C ASN A 81 22.32 -8.10 11.19
N PRO A 82 21.19 -8.81 11.35
CA PRO A 82 19.88 -8.33 10.92
C PRO A 82 19.47 -7.01 11.58
N VAL A 83 19.80 -6.81 12.86
CA VAL A 83 19.49 -5.57 13.58
C VAL A 83 20.15 -4.38 12.91
N SER A 84 21.46 -4.47 12.62
CA SER A 84 22.18 -3.39 11.93
C SER A 84 21.67 -3.17 10.50
N ALA A 85 21.28 -4.23 9.79
CA ALA A 85 20.68 -4.10 8.46
C ALA A 85 19.35 -3.33 8.50
N TRP A 86 18.53 -3.59 9.53
CA TRP A 86 17.28 -2.88 9.77
C TRP A 86 17.49 -1.42 10.22
N GLU A 87 18.48 -1.14 11.07
CA GLU A 87 18.83 0.24 11.44
C GLU A 87 19.24 1.07 10.21
N LYS A 88 20.03 0.49 9.31
CA LYS A 88 20.43 1.15 8.05
C LYS A 88 19.23 1.40 7.15
N GLN A 89 18.37 0.40 6.95
CA GLN A 89 17.16 0.54 6.16
C GLN A 89 16.25 1.63 6.73
N ASN A 90 16.04 1.62 8.04
CA ASN A 90 15.24 2.65 8.73
C ASN A 90 15.81 4.05 8.48
N CYS A 91 17.13 4.23 8.60
CA CYS A 91 17.79 5.50 8.32
C CYS A 91 17.57 5.97 6.87
N ILE A 92 17.68 5.07 5.90
CA ILE A 92 17.43 5.39 4.48
C ILE A 92 15.99 5.88 4.28
N LEU A 93 15.00 5.17 4.83
CA LEU A 93 13.59 5.54 4.69
C LEU A 93 13.27 6.85 5.42
N LYS A 94 13.78 7.04 6.65
CA LYS A 94 13.61 8.28 7.41
C LYS A 94 14.22 9.49 6.68
N ASN A 95 15.38 9.34 6.04
CA ASN A 95 15.99 10.40 5.27
C ASN A 95 15.14 10.80 4.05
N LYS A 96 14.55 9.82 3.34
CA LYS A 96 13.63 10.09 2.23
C LYS A 96 12.35 10.77 2.70
N ALA A 97 11.72 10.22 3.74
CA ALA A 97 10.54 10.81 4.34
C ALA A 97 10.79 12.26 4.79
N LYS A 98 11.95 12.53 5.41
CA LYS A 98 12.34 13.89 5.79
C LYS A 98 12.44 14.81 4.57
N LYS A 99 13.13 14.40 3.49
CA LYS A 99 13.22 15.22 2.27
C LYS A 99 11.83 15.55 1.71
N LEU A 100 10.95 14.56 1.62
CA LEU A 100 9.57 14.76 1.13
C LEU A 100 8.77 15.70 2.05
N ASN A 101 8.94 15.58 3.38
CA ASN A 101 8.34 16.48 4.35
C ASN A 101 8.81 17.92 4.22
N ASP A 102 10.08 18.14 3.88
CA ASP A 102 10.65 19.50 3.69
C ASP A 102 10.01 20.22 2.49
N TYR A 103 9.53 19.49 1.47
CA TYR A 103 8.88 20.08 0.29
C TYR A 103 7.43 20.50 0.53
N GLN A 104 6.66 19.76 1.33
CA GLN A 104 5.21 19.98 1.51
C GLN A 104 4.44 20.08 0.17
N PHE A 105 4.62 19.09 -0.70
CA PHE A 105 3.96 19.05 -2.02
C PHE A 105 2.43 19.16 -1.91
N SER A 106 1.81 19.95 -2.78
CA SER A 106 0.34 20.05 -2.85
C SER A 106 -0.29 18.82 -3.53
N ALA A 107 0.47 18.15 -4.41
CA ALA A 107 0.04 16.93 -5.09
C ALA A 107 1.24 16.10 -5.56
N LEU A 108 0.97 14.84 -5.89
CA LEU A 108 1.83 13.97 -6.66
C LEU A 108 1.21 13.72 -8.04
N HIS A 109 2.04 13.67 -9.08
CA HIS A 109 1.63 13.31 -10.43
C HIS A 109 2.41 12.08 -10.89
N PHE A 110 1.69 10.96 -11.02
CA PHE A 110 2.19 9.66 -11.47
C PHE A 110 2.01 9.54 -12.98
N VAL A 111 3.09 9.30 -13.71
CA VAL A 111 3.08 9.29 -15.19
C VAL A 111 3.85 8.10 -15.75
N SER A 112 3.20 7.34 -16.62
CA SER A 112 3.80 6.34 -17.52
C SER A 112 2.89 6.16 -18.74
N GLU A 113 3.20 5.23 -19.64
CA GLU A 113 2.32 4.92 -20.77
C GLU A 113 0.92 4.43 -20.34
N LYS A 114 0.82 3.85 -19.13
CA LYS A 114 -0.40 3.23 -18.61
C LYS A 114 -1.02 3.93 -17.39
N THR A 115 -0.39 4.99 -16.92
CA THR A 115 -0.81 5.76 -15.73
C THR A 115 -0.67 7.26 -15.99
N ASP A 116 -1.71 8.01 -15.71
CA ASP A 116 -1.70 9.46 -15.63
C ASP A 116 -2.65 9.84 -14.49
N LEU A 117 -2.10 9.93 -13.28
CA LEU A 117 -2.87 10.09 -12.05
C LEU A 117 -2.30 11.25 -11.24
N THR A 118 -3.15 12.24 -10.94
CA THR A 118 -2.82 13.31 -10.00
C THR A 118 -3.51 13.04 -8.67
N VAL A 119 -2.73 13.03 -7.59
CA VAL A 119 -3.17 12.77 -6.22
C VAL A 119 -2.80 13.99 -5.37
N ALA A 120 -3.76 14.84 -5.02
CA ALA A 120 -3.50 15.91 -4.07
C ALA A 120 -3.15 15.34 -2.70
N LEU A 121 -2.32 16.05 -1.94
CA LEU A 121 -1.98 15.70 -0.56
C LEU A 121 -2.72 16.65 0.38
N VAL A 122 -3.05 16.17 1.58
CA VAL A 122 -3.63 17.04 2.61
C VAL A 122 -2.62 18.10 3.05
N LYS A 123 -3.10 19.27 3.47
CA LYS A 123 -2.22 20.29 4.04
C LYS A 123 -1.59 19.78 5.33
N ASN A 124 -0.30 20.07 5.54
CA ASN A 124 0.46 19.59 6.70
C ASN A 124 0.56 18.05 6.79
N HIS A 125 0.52 17.37 5.65
CA HIS A 125 0.77 15.95 5.58
C HIS A 125 2.19 15.61 6.06
N VAL A 126 2.33 14.41 6.60
CA VAL A 126 3.59 13.84 7.06
C VAL A 126 3.87 12.58 6.25
N TRP A 127 5.01 12.56 5.58
CA TRP A 127 5.64 11.36 5.07
C TRP A 127 6.23 10.57 6.23
N LEU A 128 5.80 9.32 6.34
CA LEU A 128 6.36 8.31 7.23
C LEU A 128 7.21 7.34 6.42
N GLY A 129 7.96 6.49 7.12
CA GLY A 129 8.93 5.59 6.51
C GLY A 129 9.70 4.81 7.57
N GLY A 130 9.82 3.50 7.39
CA GLY A 130 10.47 2.62 8.36
C GLY A 130 9.73 2.55 9.70
N SER A 131 10.44 2.76 10.81
CA SER A 131 9.90 2.58 12.16
C SER A 131 8.84 3.63 12.51
N GLU A 132 7.86 3.22 13.32
CA GLU A 132 6.83 4.08 13.88
C GLU A 132 6.98 4.20 15.40
N THR A 133 6.18 5.07 16.01
CA THR A 133 6.15 5.27 17.46
C THR A 133 4.73 5.15 17.97
N THR A 134 4.55 4.43 19.08
CA THR A 134 3.25 4.42 19.75
C THR A 134 2.90 5.81 20.30
N LYS A 135 1.64 6.02 20.71
CA LYS A 135 1.23 7.26 21.40
C LYS A 135 2.05 7.54 22.68
N GLU A 136 2.63 6.51 23.30
CA GLU A 136 3.55 6.61 24.45
C GLU A 136 5.01 6.88 24.06
N GLY A 137 5.32 7.05 22.77
CA GLY A 137 6.68 7.32 22.27
C GLY A 137 7.56 6.07 22.13
N LYS A 138 7.01 4.86 22.14
CA LYS A 138 7.80 3.63 22.01
C LYS A 138 7.99 3.26 20.54
N GLY A 139 9.25 3.19 20.08
CA GLY A 139 9.59 2.78 18.71
C GLY A 139 9.27 1.31 18.40
N PHE A 140 8.82 1.03 17.17
CA PHE A 140 8.55 -0.31 16.64
C PHE A 140 8.54 -0.33 15.10
N MET A 141 8.53 -1.52 14.50
CA MET A 141 8.29 -1.75 13.07
C MET A 141 6.92 -2.39 12.91
N SER A 142 6.01 -1.74 12.20
CA SER A 142 4.68 -2.25 11.86
C SER A 142 4.72 -3.33 10.79
N ASN A 143 5.63 -3.18 9.82
CA ASN A 143 5.80 -4.11 8.72
C ASN A 143 7.22 -4.69 8.71
N ILE A 144 7.30 -6.02 8.56
CA ILE A 144 8.55 -6.74 8.31
C ILE A 144 8.33 -7.65 7.10
N PRO A 145 8.80 -7.28 5.89
CA PRO A 145 9.75 -6.20 5.58
C PRO A 145 9.12 -4.80 5.39
N VAL A 146 9.97 -3.77 5.18
CA VAL A 146 9.55 -2.41 4.81
C VAL A 146 10.56 -1.75 3.85
N GLU A 147 10.08 -1.15 2.76
CA GLU A 147 10.85 -0.47 1.71
C GLU A 147 10.23 0.88 1.30
N GLU A 148 9.09 1.23 1.89
CA GLU A 148 8.27 2.37 1.51
C GLU A 148 8.47 3.62 2.35
N VAL A 149 8.07 4.74 1.75
CA VAL A 149 7.65 5.95 2.45
C VAL A 149 6.25 6.31 1.99
N TRP A 150 5.38 6.70 2.91
CA TRP A 150 3.95 6.87 2.63
C TRP A 150 3.39 8.13 3.27
N THR A 151 2.29 8.65 2.71
CA THR A 151 1.57 9.80 3.25
C THR A 151 0.08 9.79 2.90
N MET A 152 -0.64 10.79 3.41
CA MET A 152 -2.08 10.94 3.28
C MET A 152 -2.47 11.76 2.03
N PRO A 153 -3.22 11.18 1.08
CA PRO A 153 -3.84 11.91 -0.01
C PRO A 153 -5.05 12.70 0.49
N ASN A 154 -5.41 13.78 -0.21
CA ASN A 154 -6.69 14.44 -0.04
C ASN A 154 -7.76 13.67 -0.82
N LYS A 155 -8.71 13.08 -0.09
CA LYS A 155 -9.73 12.19 -0.66
C LYS A 155 -10.65 12.82 -1.69
N TYR A 156 -10.76 14.15 -1.75
CA TYR A 156 -11.64 14.87 -2.69
C TYR A 156 -10.96 15.23 -4.00
N HIS A 157 -9.63 15.15 -4.06
CA HIS A 157 -8.82 15.73 -5.13
C HIS A 157 -7.86 14.68 -5.70
N VAL A 158 -8.46 13.69 -6.36
CA VAL A 158 -7.76 12.64 -7.11
C VAL A 158 -8.42 12.51 -8.47
N ASP A 159 -7.64 12.68 -9.53
CA ASP A 159 -8.12 12.71 -10.91
C ASP A 159 -7.14 12.02 -11.86
N GLY A 160 -7.70 11.31 -12.84
CA GLY A 160 -6.92 10.62 -13.87
C GLY A 160 -7.16 9.11 -13.87
N TYR A 161 -6.15 8.34 -14.22
CA TYR A 161 -6.21 6.88 -14.24
C TYR A 161 -4.89 6.22 -13.88
N VAL A 162 -4.99 5.00 -13.38
CA VAL A 162 -3.84 4.20 -13.01
C VAL A 162 -4.05 2.74 -13.34
N THR A 163 -3.01 2.07 -13.81
CA THR A 163 -3.04 0.64 -14.10
C THR A 163 -2.23 -0.12 -13.06
N THR A 164 -2.77 -1.21 -12.52
CA THR A 164 -2.08 -2.03 -11.53
C THR A 164 -0.86 -2.70 -12.15
N THR A 165 0.23 -2.76 -11.39
CA THR A 165 1.49 -3.38 -11.82
C THR A 165 1.73 -4.73 -11.16
N LYS A 166 1.04 -5.00 -10.04
CA LYS A 166 1.01 -6.29 -9.37
C LYS A 166 -0.44 -6.72 -9.09
N PRO A 167 -0.69 -8.00 -8.80
CA PRO A 167 -2.02 -8.50 -8.50
C PRO A 167 -2.55 -7.95 -7.17
N ILE A 168 -3.86 -7.76 -7.10
CA ILE A 168 -4.59 -7.50 -5.86
C ILE A 168 -5.11 -8.84 -5.32
N ILE A 169 -4.94 -9.10 -4.03
CA ILE A 169 -5.39 -10.33 -3.38
C ILE A 169 -6.60 -10.01 -2.51
N LEU A 170 -7.80 -10.21 -3.06
CA LEU A 170 -9.04 -9.80 -2.43
C LEU A 170 -9.94 -11.00 -2.17
N ALA A 171 -10.28 -11.23 -0.89
CA ALA A 171 -11.15 -12.33 -0.45
C ALA A 171 -10.74 -13.72 -1.00
N GLY A 172 -9.44 -13.98 -1.12
CA GLY A 172 -8.89 -15.23 -1.66
C GLY A 172 -8.75 -15.27 -3.19
N ALA A 173 -9.35 -14.31 -3.91
CA ALA A 173 -9.20 -14.19 -5.35
C ALA A 173 -7.98 -13.34 -5.71
N THR A 174 -7.28 -13.73 -6.78
CA THR A 174 -6.22 -12.92 -7.39
C THR A 174 -6.78 -12.12 -8.55
N ILE A 175 -6.66 -10.80 -8.49
CA ILE A 175 -7.15 -9.86 -9.49
C ILE A 175 -5.97 -9.18 -10.17
N GLN A 176 -5.95 -9.12 -11.50
CA GLN A 176 -4.81 -8.62 -12.28
C GLN A 176 -5.27 -7.71 -13.42
N ASN A 177 -4.32 -6.92 -13.95
CA ASN A 177 -4.50 -6.09 -15.14
C ASN A 177 -5.69 -5.13 -15.04
N LEU A 178 -5.83 -4.46 -13.88
CA LEU A 178 -6.90 -3.50 -13.66
C LEU A 178 -6.43 -2.08 -13.96
N LYS A 179 -7.30 -1.31 -14.59
CA LYS A 179 -7.18 0.13 -14.75
C LYS A 179 -8.29 0.82 -13.98
N LEU A 180 -7.93 1.65 -13.01
CA LEU A 180 -8.86 2.42 -12.19
C LEU A 180 -8.90 3.86 -12.72
N PHE A 181 -10.10 4.42 -12.85
CA PHE A 181 -10.32 5.81 -13.26
C PHE A 181 -10.87 6.61 -12.09
N PHE A 182 -10.22 7.73 -11.79
CA PHE A 182 -10.55 8.64 -10.71
C PHE A 182 -11.11 9.95 -11.28
N LYS A 183 -12.15 10.45 -10.61
CA LYS A 183 -12.66 11.80 -10.84
C LYS A 183 -13.16 12.39 -9.54
N ASN A 184 -12.74 13.61 -9.21
CA ASN A 184 -13.13 14.30 -7.97
C ASN A 184 -12.94 13.41 -6.74
N GLY A 185 -11.79 12.72 -6.66
CA GLY A 185 -11.43 11.91 -5.51
C GLY A 185 -11.98 10.47 -5.50
N LYS A 186 -12.92 10.14 -6.41
CA LYS A 186 -13.64 8.86 -6.40
C LYS A 186 -13.24 7.98 -7.57
N VAL A 187 -13.12 6.66 -7.32
CA VAL A 187 -13.11 5.67 -8.40
C VAL A 187 -14.48 5.68 -9.10
N ILE A 188 -14.49 6.08 -10.37
CA ILE A 188 -15.70 6.15 -11.20
C ILE A 188 -15.84 4.98 -12.16
N ARG A 189 -14.73 4.28 -12.48
CA ARG A 189 -14.72 3.16 -13.44
C ARG A 189 -13.50 2.27 -13.19
N ILE A 190 -13.67 0.98 -13.45
CA ILE A 190 -12.60 -0.03 -13.43
C ILE A 190 -12.66 -0.82 -14.74
N GLU A 191 -11.50 -1.08 -15.34
CA GLU A 191 -11.36 -1.86 -16.57
C GLU A 191 -10.30 -2.96 -16.46
N PRO A 192 -10.61 -4.22 -16.83
CA PRO A 192 -11.96 -4.74 -17.08
C PRO A 192 -12.84 -4.64 -15.83
N LYS A 193 -14.16 -4.74 -16.03
CA LYS A 193 -15.11 -4.74 -14.90
C LYS A 193 -14.79 -5.92 -13.98
N GLN A 194 -14.61 -5.65 -12.68
CA GLN A 194 -14.32 -6.70 -11.69
C GLN A 194 -15.26 -6.63 -10.50
N GLN A 195 -16.14 -7.63 -10.36
CA GLN A 195 -17.25 -7.59 -9.40
C GLN A 195 -16.77 -7.53 -7.95
N LEU A 196 -15.78 -8.33 -7.57
CA LEU A 196 -15.22 -8.31 -6.20
C LEU A 196 -14.70 -6.94 -5.77
N LEU A 197 -14.01 -6.24 -6.67
CA LEU A 197 -13.51 -4.90 -6.38
C LEU A 197 -14.68 -3.91 -6.33
N LEU A 198 -15.67 -4.01 -7.23
CA LEU A 198 -16.88 -3.19 -7.16
C LEU A 198 -17.66 -3.37 -5.85
N ASP A 199 -17.70 -4.59 -5.32
CA ASP A 199 -18.34 -4.89 -4.05
C ASP A 199 -17.54 -4.29 -2.88
N LEU A 200 -16.20 -4.38 -2.90
CA LEU A 200 -15.34 -3.67 -1.94
C LEU A 200 -15.63 -2.16 -1.94
N LEU A 201 -15.71 -1.55 -3.13
CA LEU A 201 -16.05 -0.14 -3.35
C LEU A 201 -17.47 0.24 -2.87
N GLN A 202 -18.31 -0.72 -2.48
CA GLN A 202 -19.64 -0.49 -1.91
C GLN A 202 -19.69 -0.72 -0.39
N THR A 203 -18.55 -0.94 0.25
CA THR A 203 -18.50 -1.18 1.69
C THR A 203 -19.07 0.00 2.48
N ASP A 204 -18.58 1.20 2.17
CA ASP A 204 -19.02 2.50 2.68
C ASP A 204 -18.60 3.63 1.72
N GLU A 205 -18.88 4.88 2.07
CA GLU A 205 -18.57 6.04 1.21
C GLU A 205 -17.07 6.21 0.94
N GLY A 206 -16.24 5.98 1.96
CA GLY A 206 -14.79 6.16 1.87
C GLY A 206 -14.07 5.07 1.07
N ALA A 207 -14.70 3.90 0.89
CA ALA A 207 -14.10 2.78 0.15
C ALA A 207 -13.77 3.11 -1.33
N ARG A 208 -14.33 4.19 -1.88
CA ARG A 208 -14.07 4.66 -3.26
C ARG A 208 -13.02 5.73 -3.38
N MET A 209 -12.47 6.18 -2.27
CA MET A 209 -11.49 7.26 -2.21
C MET A 209 -10.17 6.74 -1.65
N LEU A 210 -9.10 7.49 -1.88
CA LEU A 210 -7.78 7.10 -1.38
C LEU A 210 -7.61 7.45 0.11
N GLY A 211 -6.96 6.56 0.84
CA GLY A 211 -6.49 6.78 2.21
C GLY A 211 -4.97 6.91 2.31
N GLU A 212 -4.25 6.44 1.30
CA GLU A 212 -2.80 6.41 1.29
C GLU A 212 -2.22 6.54 -0.11
N VAL A 213 -1.03 7.12 -0.17
CA VAL A 213 -0.11 7.03 -1.30
C VAL A 213 1.30 6.73 -0.78
N ALA A 214 1.94 5.72 -1.38
CA ALA A 214 3.25 5.24 -0.96
C ALA A 214 4.22 5.13 -2.14
N LEU A 215 5.48 5.46 -1.87
CA LEU A 215 6.56 5.48 -2.84
C LEU A 215 7.60 4.41 -2.48
N VAL A 216 7.87 3.53 -3.43
CA VAL A 216 8.85 2.45 -3.33
C VAL A 216 9.67 2.41 -4.61
N SER A 217 10.99 2.32 -4.47
CA SER A 217 11.85 2.17 -5.64
C SER A 217 11.57 0.86 -6.37
N ALA A 218 11.43 0.89 -7.69
CA ALA A 218 11.45 -0.30 -8.54
C ALA A 218 12.79 -1.06 -8.47
N ASN A 219 13.79 -0.47 -7.82
CA ASN A 219 15.10 -1.06 -7.54
C ASN A 219 15.29 -1.41 -6.05
N SER A 220 14.20 -1.50 -5.25
CA SER A 220 14.25 -1.95 -3.85
C SER A 220 14.74 -3.39 -3.74
N SER A 221 15.16 -3.83 -2.54
CA SER A 221 15.64 -5.21 -2.36
C SER A 221 14.60 -6.26 -2.71
N ILE A 222 13.31 -5.95 -2.50
CA ILE A 222 12.21 -6.86 -2.81
C ILE A 222 11.88 -6.80 -4.31
N ALA A 223 11.84 -5.60 -4.90
CA ALA A 223 11.58 -5.44 -6.34
C ALA A 223 12.62 -6.19 -7.20
N LYS A 224 13.91 -6.12 -6.82
CA LYS A 224 15.02 -6.84 -7.47
C LYS A 224 14.87 -8.35 -7.51
N MET A 225 14.05 -8.95 -6.64
CA MET A 225 13.81 -10.39 -6.66
C MET A 225 13.03 -10.82 -7.91
N GLY A 226 12.33 -9.90 -8.58
CA GLY A 226 11.58 -10.19 -9.80
C GLY A 226 10.39 -11.13 -9.57
N ILE A 227 9.90 -11.21 -8.33
CA ILE A 227 8.81 -12.12 -7.93
C ILE A 227 7.54 -11.31 -7.67
N THR A 228 6.43 -11.86 -8.15
CA THR A 228 5.09 -11.47 -7.74
C THR A 228 4.66 -12.39 -6.61
N PHE A 229 4.69 -11.89 -5.39
CA PHE A 229 4.50 -12.73 -4.20
C PHE A 229 3.04 -13.10 -3.95
N LYS A 230 2.07 -12.39 -4.54
CA LYS A 230 0.64 -12.57 -4.23
C LYS A 230 0.39 -12.41 -2.72
N SER A 231 1.07 -11.42 -2.13
CA SER A 231 0.97 -11.07 -0.72
C SER A 231 1.12 -9.56 -0.61
N THR A 232 0.10 -8.89 -0.07
CA THR A 232 0.07 -7.42 0.08
C THR A 232 1.36 -6.90 0.70
N LEU A 233 1.76 -7.40 1.88
CA LEU A 233 2.99 -6.97 2.58
C LEU A 233 4.27 -6.98 1.72
N LEU A 234 4.44 -8.01 0.89
CA LEU A 234 5.66 -8.16 0.08
C LEU A 234 5.57 -7.38 -1.23
N ASP A 235 4.40 -7.38 -1.86
CA ASP A 235 4.18 -6.73 -3.15
C ASP A 235 4.06 -5.20 -3.01
N GLU A 236 3.47 -4.68 -1.92
CA GLU A 236 3.39 -3.25 -1.58
C GLU A 236 4.80 -2.68 -1.33
N ASN A 237 5.71 -3.47 -0.75
CA ASN A 237 7.11 -3.11 -0.51
C ASN A 237 8.02 -3.40 -1.71
N ALA A 238 7.44 -3.74 -2.86
CA ALA A 238 8.15 -3.94 -4.13
C ALA A 238 7.73 -2.96 -5.24
N ALA A 239 6.74 -2.10 -5.00
CA ALA A 239 6.25 -1.12 -5.97
C ALA A 239 5.51 0.03 -5.28
N CYS A 240 5.58 1.25 -5.83
CA CYS A 240 4.69 2.34 -5.40
C CYS A 240 3.24 1.84 -5.40
N HIS A 241 2.45 2.27 -4.42
CA HIS A 241 1.06 1.84 -4.27
C HIS A 241 0.17 2.99 -3.77
N ILE A 242 -1.13 2.77 -3.91
CA ILE A 242 -2.18 3.62 -3.36
C ILE A 242 -3.15 2.73 -2.59
N ALA A 243 -3.69 3.22 -1.48
CA ALA A 243 -4.70 2.48 -0.73
C ALA A 243 -6.09 3.08 -0.90
N LEU A 244 -7.08 2.25 -1.20
CA LEU A 244 -8.49 2.62 -1.12
C LEU A 244 -8.98 2.49 0.32
N GLY A 245 -9.70 3.50 0.81
CA GLY A 245 -10.33 3.48 2.12
C GLY A 245 -9.58 4.26 3.21
N GLN A 246 -9.52 3.72 4.42
CA GLN A 246 -9.16 4.41 5.65
C GLN A 246 -7.75 5.00 5.58
N ALA A 247 -7.61 6.29 5.89
CA ALA A 247 -6.30 6.92 6.02
C ALA A 247 -5.69 6.71 7.42
N TYR A 248 -4.36 6.75 7.50
CA TYR A 248 -3.61 6.75 8.76
C TYR A 248 -3.48 8.18 9.30
N ILE A 249 -4.01 8.43 10.50
CA ILE A 249 -3.98 9.76 11.13
C ILE A 249 -2.55 10.23 11.47
N ASP A 250 -1.60 9.30 11.57
CA ASP A 250 -0.20 9.58 11.88
C ASP A 250 0.51 10.31 10.73
N ASN A 251 -0.08 10.32 9.53
CA ASN A 251 0.37 11.11 8.39
C ASN A 251 -0.10 12.58 8.42
N LEU A 252 -0.49 13.10 9.60
CA LEU A 252 -0.85 14.50 9.81
C LEU A 252 -0.05 15.12 10.96
N LEU A 253 0.49 16.33 10.74
CA LEU A 253 1.05 17.14 11.81
C LEU A 253 -0.04 17.58 12.79
N ASN A 254 0.30 17.65 14.08
CA ASN A 254 -0.58 18.13 15.15
C ASN A 254 -1.94 17.39 15.26
N ARG A 255 -1.98 16.11 14.88
CA ARG A 255 -3.19 15.26 14.89
C ARG A 255 -4.01 15.29 16.18
N SER A 256 -3.39 15.56 17.34
CA SER A 256 -4.07 15.59 18.64
C SER A 256 -4.99 16.81 18.84
N LEU A 257 -4.94 17.79 17.94
CA LEU A 257 -5.67 19.06 18.06
C LEU A 257 -6.85 19.16 17.09
N ILE A 258 -7.07 18.15 16.24
CA ILE A 258 -8.04 18.20 15.14
C ILE A 258 -9.21 17.26 15.47
N ASP A 259 -10.44 17.76 15.36
CA ASP A 259 -11.64 16.94 15.55
C ASP A 259 -12.08 16.19 14.27
N GLU A 260 -13.13 15.35 14.37
CA GLU A 260 -13.56 14.53 13.23
C GLU A 260 -14.12 15.34 12.05
N GLU A 261 -14.74 16.50 12.33
CA GLU A 261 -15.31 17.37 11.30
C GLU A 261 -14.18 18.06 10.55
N GLU A 262 -13.22 18.63 11.28
CA GLU A 262 -12.02 19.25 10.71
C GLU A 262 -11.17 18.24 9.91
N LEU A 263 -11.02 17.00 10.37
CA LEU A 263 -10.32 15.94 9.61
C LEU A 263 -11.04 15.64 8.28
N THR A 264 -12.38 15.65 8.30
CA THR A 264 -13.20 15.41 7.11
C THR A 264 -13.08 16.56 6.11
N GLU A 265 -13.07 17.81 6.58
CA GLU A 265 -12.86 19.01 5.76
C GLU A 265 -11.45 19.08 5.18
N LEU A 266 -10.43 18.70 5.97
CA LEU A 266 -9.04 18.64 5.53
C LEU A 266 -8.81 17.63 4.39
N GLY A 267 -9.72 16.66 4.25
CA GLY A 267 -9.70 15.65 3.21
C GLY A 267 -9.22 14.27 3.67
N MET A 268 -9.15 14.02 4.98
CA MET A 268 -8.83 12.68 5.50
C MET A 268 -9.95 11.70 5.16
N ASN A 269 -9.59 10.53 4.62
CA ASN A 269 -10.55 9.48 4.31
C ASN A 269 -10.86 8.59 5.52
N LYS A 270 -12.14 8.25 5.69
CA LYS A 270 -12.64 7.37 6.76
C LYS A 270 -13.42 6.24 6.14
N SER A 271 -13.03 5.00 6.44
CA SER A 271 -13.64 3.80 5.86
C SER A 271 -13.45 2.59 6.78
N ALA A 272 -14.25 1.55 6.60
CA ALA A 272 -14.06 0.26 7.24
C ALA A 272 -13.01 -0.62 6.55
N VAL A 273 -12.54 -0.23 5.36
CA VAL A 273 -11.54 -0.97 4.57
C VAL A 273 -10.28 -0.14 4.38
N HIS A 274 -9.17 -0.82 4.10
CA HIS A 274 -7.90 -0.25 3.67
C HIS A 274 -7.31 -1.32 2.75
N GLU A 275 -7.21 -1.02 1.45
CA GLU A 275 -6.81 -1.99 0.43
C GLU A 275 -5.75 -1.40 -0.49
N ASP A 276 -4.55 -1.93 -0.40
CA ASP A 276 -3.38 -1.51 -1.16
C ASP A 276 -3.38 -2.03 -2.58
N ILE A 277 -3.09 -1.14 -3.51
CA ILE A 277 -3.05 -1.39 -4.94
C ILE A 277 -1.72 -0.90 -5.48
N MET A 278 -0.88 -1.84 -5.93
CA MET A 278 0.44 -1.56 -6.49
C MET A 278 0.31 -0.99 -7.92
N ILE A 279 0.96 0.15 -8.12
CA ILE A 279 0.90 0.96 -9.36
C ILE A 279 2.29 1.29 -9.93
N GLY A 280 3.36 1.00 -9.17
CA GLY A 280 4.74 1.28 -9.56
C GLY A 280 5.40 0.17 -10.37
N ASP A 281 6.22 0.56 -11.33
CA ASP A 281 7.18 -0.28 -12.04
C ASP A 281 8.34 0.59 -12.56
N SER A 282 9.27 0.01 -13.32
CA SER A 282 10.44 0.70 -13.87
C SER A 282 10.12 1.70 -15.00
N SER A 283 8.85 1.85 -15.40
CA SER A 283 8.41 2.87 -16.37
C SER A 283 7.80 4.11 -15.71
N LEU A 284 7.58 4.06 -14.39
CA LEU A 284 6.83 5.09 -13.67
C LEU A 284 7.71 6.29 -13.34
N ASN A 285 7.28 7.47 -13.76
CA ASN A 285 7.79 8.74 -13.25
C ASN A 285 6.83 9.29 -12.20
N VAL A 286 7.37 9.90 -11.14
CA VAL A 286 6.60 10.57 -10.09
C VAL A 286 7.11 11.98 -9.91
N TYR A 287 6.20 12.94 -9.95
CA TYR A 287 6.51 14.34 -9.76
C TYR A 287 5.76 14.90 -8.55
N GLY A 288 6.45 15.69 -7.73
CA GLY A 288 5.84 16.50 -6.69
C GLY A 288 5.44 17.86 -7.24
N ILE A 289 4.24 18.32 -6.92
CA ILE A 289 3.70 19.60 -7.35
C ILE A 289 3.82 20.60 -6.21
N LEU A 290 4.41 21.76 -6.50
CA LEU A 290 4.40 22.96 -5.67
C LEU A 290 3.62 24.04 -6.44
N GLU A 291 3.31 25.17 -5.79
CA GLU A 291 2.47 26.22 -6.40
C GLU A 291 2.96 26.71 -7.77
N LYS A 292 4.27 26.69 -8.02
CA LYS A 292 4.90 27.27 -9.22
C LYS A 292 5.87 26.33 -9.93
N GLU A 293 6.08 25.13 -9.41
CA GLU A 293 7.07 24.20 -9.94
C GLU A 293 6.65 22.74 -9.79
N ARG A 294 7.25 21.90 -10.62
CA ARG A 294 7.08 20.45 -10.65
C ARG A 294 8.45 19.82 -10.46
N ILE A 295 8.64 19.12 -9.35
CA ILE A 295 9.90 18.48 -8.97
C ILE A 295 9.83 16.99 -9.33
N LEU A 296 10.82 16.47 -10.05
CA LEU A 296 10.94 15.05 -10.34
C LEU A 296 11.38 14.32 -9.05
N ILE A 297 10.47 13.51 -8.48
CA ILE A 297 10.74 12.71 -7.28
C ILE A 297 11.30 11.34 -7.68
N MET A 298 10.72 10.74 -8.71
CA MET A 298 11.16 9.45 -9.25
C MET A 298 11.22 9.47 -10.77
N GLU A 299 12.31 8.95 -11.33
CA GLU A 299 12.53 8.75 -12.75
C GLU A 299 12.67 7.25 -13.04
N ASN A 300 11.87 6.71 -13.96
CA ASN A 300 11.88 5.29 -14.34
C ASN A 300 11.83 4.34 -13.13
N GLY A 301 10.99 4.68 -12.15
CA GLY A 301 10.80 3.92 -10.92
C GLY A 301 11.92 4.06 -9.87
N GLU A 302 12.94 4.89 -10.11
CA GLU A 302 14.03 5.13 -9.17
C GLU A 302 13.96 6.52 -8.54
N TRP A 303 14.52 6.69 -7.35
CA TRP A 303 14.55 7.99 -6.65
C TRP A 303 15.47 8.98 -7.36
N SER A 304 14.99 10.20 -7.59
CA SER A 304 15.75 11.30 -8.18
C SER A 304 16.12 12.40 -7.17
N ILE A 305 15.69 12.27 -5.90
CA ILE A 305 15.87 13.27 -4.82
C ILE A 305 16.74 12.83 -3.65
#